data_AF-A0A6P8SWX3-F1
#
_entry.id   AF-A0A6P8SWX3-F1
#
_cell.length_a   1.000
_cell.length_b   1.000
_cell.length_c   1.000
_cell.angle_alpha   90.00
_cell.angle_beta   90.00
_cell.angle_gamma   90.00
#
_symmetry.space_group_name_H-M   'P 1'
#
loop_
_entity.id
_entity.type
_entity.pdbx_description
1 polymer ?
#
loop_
_entity_poly.entity_id
_entity_poly.type
_entity_poly.pdbx_seq_one_letter_code
_entity_poly.pdbx_strand_id
1 'polypeptide(L)'
;MAAAQDSSLFLGFDFSTQQLKVVAMDESLNVVHQNNVQFDSDLPEFRTQGGVHIHADRLTVTSPVLMWVKALDMLLDKMKEAGFDFSRVKALSGSGQQHGSVFWTRGASETLKNLQPDQSLETLLQGSFSVLASPVWMDSSSRKQCDALQEAAGGALRLAHITGSTAYERFTGNQIAKLRATRPEEFQKTERISLVSSFAASLFLGGYAAIDYSDGSGMNLLDIRSRNWSQ
;
A
#
# COMPACT_ATOMS: atom_id res chain seq x y z
N MET A 1 14.66 6.36 -31.72
CA MET A 1 14.60 7.83 -31.75
C MET A 1 14.92 8.30 -30.35
N ALA A 2 15.99 9.07 -30.17
CA ALA A 2 16.32 9.62 -28.85
C ALA A 2 15.19 10.56 -28.43
N ALA A 3 14.59 10.32 -27.27
CA ALA A 3 13.62 11.24 -26.69
C ALA A 3 14.26 12.63 -26.68
N ALA A 4 13.54 13.64 -27.20
CA ALA A 4 14.02 15.02 -27.19
C ALA A 4 14.45 15.37 -25.76
N GLN A 5 15.63 15.98 -25.64
CA GLN A 5 16.36 16.13 -24.38
C GLN A 5 15.57 16.91 -23.31
N ASP A 6 14.47 17.58 -23.70
CA ASP A 6 13.57 18.39 -22.88
C ASP A 6 12.13 17.84 -22.72
N SER A 7 11.83 16.60 -23.16
CA SER A 7 10.45 16.10 -23.08
C SER A 7 9.96 15.92 -21.64
N SER A 8 8.69 16.26 -21.37
CA SER A 8 8.03 15.99 -20.09
C SER A 8 8.02 14.49 -19.78
N LEU A 9 8.17 14.14 -18.49
CA LEU A 9 8.15 12.77 -18.01
C LEU A 9 6.97 12.50 -17.07
N PHE A 10 6.48 11.26 -17.09
CA PHE A 10 5.43 10.77 -16.21
C PHE A 10 5.89 9.49 -15.53
N LEU A 11 5.81 9.43 -14.20
CA LEU A 11 6.23 8.25 -13.43
C LEU A 11 5.05 7.33 -13.12
N GLY A 12 5.25 6.04 -13.34
CA GLY A 12 4.35 4.97 -12.92
C GLY A 12 5.06 4.07 -11.90
N PHE A 13 4.57 4.02 -10.67
CA PHE A 13 5.07 3.13 -9.62
C PHE A 13 4.23 1.86 -9.49
N ASP A 14 4.85 0.76 -9.07
CA ASP A 14 4.15 -0.47 -8.70
C ASP A 14 4.70 -1.03 -7.39
N PHE A 15 3.95 -0.83 -6.30
CA PHE A 15 4.21 -1.39 -4.97
C PHE A 15 3.66 -2.83 -4.91
N SER A 16 4.40 -3.75 -5.54
CA SER A 16 4.02 -5.15 -5.67
C SER A 16 4.38 -5.98 -4.44
N THR A 17 4.11 -7.29 -4.46
CA THR A 17 4.40 -8.19 -3.34
C THR A 17 5.89 -8.44 -3.16
N GLN A 18 6.66 -8.55 -4.24
CA GLN A 18 8.08 -8.96 -4.20
C GLN A 18 9.07 -7.83 -4.44
N GLN A 19 8.59 -6.70 -4.99
CA GLN A 19 9.42 -5.60 -5.42
C GLN A 19 8.64 -4.30 -5.52
N LEU A 20 9.36 -3.20 -5.44
CA LEU A 20 8.90 -1.89 -5.87
C LEU A 20 9.50 -1.59 -7.24
N LYS A 21 8.66 -1.21 -8.21
CA LYS A 21 9.10 -0.84 -9.57
C LYS A 21 8.72 0.59 -9.89
N VAL A 22 9.45 1.20 -10.82
CA VAL A 22 9.11 2.47 -11.46
C VAL A 22 9.40 2.42 -12.95
N VAL A 23 8.53 3.04 -13.73
CA VAL A 23 8.77 3.39 -15.14
C VAL A 23 8.62 4.89 -15.31
N ALA A 24 9.45 5.48 -16.17
CA ALA A 24 9.26 6.84 -16.66
C ALA A 24 8.88 6.80 -18.14
N MET A 25 7.81 7.49 -18.50
CA MET A 25 7.33 7.60 -19.88
C MET A 25 7.44 9.04 -20.38
N ASP A 26 7.77 9.20 -21.65
CA ASP A 26 7.69 10.51 -22.34
C ASP A 26 6.27 10.81 -22.85
N GLU A 27 6.08 12.00 -23.41
CA GLU A 27 4.80 12.44 -24.00
C GLU A 27 4.32 11.59 -25.18
N SER A 28 5.21 10.82 -25.79
CA SER A 28 4.88 9.87 -26.86
C SER A 28 4.57 8.47 -26.33
N LEU A 29 4.41 8.31 -25.01
CA LEU A 29 4.15 7.06 -24.31
C LEU A 29 5.27 6.02 -24.44
N ASN A 30 6.49 6.46 -24.77
CA ASN A 30 7.63 5.56 -24.77
C ASN A 30 8.21 5.47 -23.36
N VAL A 31 8.54 4.25 -22.93
CA VAL A 31 9.30 4.04 -21.70
C VAL A 31 10.74 4.46 -21.93
N VAL A 32 11.21 5.46 -21.19
CA VAL A 32 12.57 6.01 -21.31
C VAL A 32 13.47 5.64 -20.14
N HIS A 33 12.89 5.20 -19.01
CA HIS A 33 13.62 4.72 -17.85
C HIS A 33 12.79 3.67 -17.10
N GLN A 34 13.46 2.69 -16.49
CA GLN A 34 12.84 1.70 -15.63
C GLN A 34 13.84 1.26 -14.54
N ASN A 35 13.39 1.20 -13.30
CA ASN A 35 14.19 0.74 -12.16
C ASN A 35 13.33 -0.12 -11.23
N ASN A 36 13.97 -0.92 -10.37
CA ASN A 36 13.29 -1.69 -9.33
C ASN A 36 14.16 -1.93 -8.09
N VAL A 37 13.49 -2.29 -7.00
CA VAL A 37 14.08 -2.80 -5.75
C VAL A 37 13.41 -4.14 -5.44
N GLN A 38 14.19 -5.21 -5.43
CA GLN A 38 13.71 -6.55 -5.08
C GLN A 38 13.82 -6.75 -3.57
N PHE A 39 12.71 -7.03 -2.89
CA PHE A 39 12.68 -6.98 -1.42
C PHE A 39 13.63 -7.98 -0.77
N ASP A 40 13.63 -9.24 -1.21
CA ASP A 40 14.44 -10.29 -0.56
C ASP A 40 15.95 -10.10 -0.77
N SER A 41 16.37 -9.60 -1.95
CA SER A 41 17.80 -9.45 -2.27
C SER A 41 18.36 -8.10 -1.86
N ASP A 42 17.58 -7.03 -2.01
CA ASP A 42 18.04 -5.67 -1.78
C ASP A 42 17.79 -5.22 -0.33
N LEU A 43 16.84 -5.84 0.39
CA LEU A 43 16.47 -5.53 1.77
C LEU A 43 16.48 -6.79 2.67
N PRO A 44 17.57 -7.61 2.66
CA PRO A 44 17.60 -8.92 3.31
C PRO A 44 17.43 -8.84 4.84
N GLU A 45 17.67 -7.68 5.46
CA GLU A 45 17.47 -7.45 6.89
C GLU A 45 16.02 -7.65 7.35
N PHE A 46 15.04 -7.50 6.45
CA PHE A 46 13.62 -7.78 6.75
C PHE A 46 13.28 -9.27 6.72
N ARG A 47 14.19 -10.13 6.22
CA ARG A 47 14.09 -11.60 6.24
C ARG A 47 12.78 -12.13 5.64
N THR A 48 12.33 -11.51 4.56
CA THR A 48 11.17 -11.99 3.80
C THR A 48 11.55 -13.16 2.90
N GLN A 49 10.53 -13.91 2.46
CA GLN A 49 10.64 -14.85 1.35
C GLN A 49 9.47 -14.56 0.39
N GLY A 50 9.79 -14.16 -0.83
CA GLY A 50 8.81 -13.59 -1.77
C GLY A 50 8.24 -12.25 -1.29
N GLY A 51 9.01 -11.46 -0.53
CA GLY A 51 8.57 -10.16 0.01
C GLY A 51 7.55 -10.25 1.15
N VAL A 52 7.29 -11.45 1.68
CA VAL A 52 6.33 -11.69 2.76
C VAL A 52 6.93 -12.54 3.88
N HIS A 53 6.25 -12.54 5.02
CA HIS A 53 6.39 -13.51 6.10
C HIS A 53 5.13 -14.38 6.13
N ILE A 54 5.29 -15.69 5.94
CA ILE A 54 4.25 -16.68 6.19
C ILE A 54 4.40 -17.13 7.64
N HIS A 55 3.37 -16.90 8.46
CA HIS A 55 3.42 -17.19 9.88
C HIS A 55 3.26 -18.69 10.17
N ALA A 56 3.43 -19.08 11.43
CA ALA A 56 3.38 -20.48 11.87
C ALA A 56 2.04 -21.17 11.58
N ASP A 57 0.93 -20.42 11.58
CA ASP A 57 -0.41 -20.93 11.26
C ASP A 57 -0.61 -21.25 9.77
N ARG A 58 0.35 -20.87 8.91
CA ARG A 58 0.30 -21.02 7.44
C ARG A 58 -0.87 -20.31 6.76
N LEU A 59 -1.58 -19.44 7.47
CA LEU A 59 -2.73 -18.68 6.97
C LEU A 59 -2.45 -17.17 7.03
N THR A 60 -1.79 -16.72 8.09
CA THR A 60 -1.44 -15.32 8.26
C THR A 60 -0.22 -15.00 7.39
N VAL A 61 -0.36 -14.01 6.51
CA VAL A 61 0.71 -13.57 5.60
C VAL A 61 0.83 -12.06 5.65
N THR A 62 2.03 -11.57 5.96
CA THR A 62 2.29 -10.13 6.17
C THR A 62 3.55 -9.67 5.48
N SER A 63 3.66 -8.37 5.21
CA SER A 63 4.93 -7.72 4.86
C SER A 63 5.24 -6.59 5.87
N PRO A 64 6.52 -6.35 6.21
CA PRO A 64 6.88 -5.21 7.06
C PRO A 64 6.60 -3.89 6.33
N VAL A 65 5.84 -2.98 6.94
CA VAL A 65 5.51 -1.68 6.30
C VAL A 65 6.75 -0.83 6.04
N LEU A 66 7.74 -0.86 6.96
CA LEU A 66 9.00 -0.13 6.80
C LEU A 66 9.87 -0.67 5.65
N MET A 67 9.68 -1.94 5.25
CA MET A 67 10.35 -2.47 4.06
C MET A 67 9.89 -1.74 2.80
N TRP A 68 8.59 -1.44 2.68
CA TRP A 68 8.07 -0.67 1.55
C TRP A 68 8.54 0.79 1.56
N VAL A 69 8.64 1.40 2.75
CA VAL A 69 9.19 2.75 2.91
C VAL A 69 10.65 2.78 2.46
N LYS A 70 11.48 1.88 3.00
CA LYS A 70 12.91 1.78 2.65
C LYS A 70 13.13 1.43 1.18
N ALA A 71 12.27 0.59 0.60
CA ALA A 71 12.33 0.30 -0.83
C ALA A 71 12.13 1.55 -1.68
N LEU A 72 11.27 2.48 -1.26
CA LEU A 72 11.06 3.74 -1.96
C LEU A 72 12.30 4.65 -1.85
N ASP A 73 12.87 4.80 -0.65
CA ASP A 73 14.13 5.54 -0.46
C ASP A 73 15.20 5.02 -1.43
N MET A 74 15.46 3.70 -1.39
CA MET A 74 16.46 3.05 -2.25
C MET A 74 16.15 3.19 -3.74
N LEU A 75 14.88 3.10 -4.15
CA LEU A 75 14.50 3.22 -5.56
C LEU A 75 14.79 4.64 -6.08
N LEU A 76 14.44 5.66 -5.30
CA LEU A 76 14.69 7.06 -5.66
C LEU A 76 16.19 7.38 -5.70
N ASP A 77 16.97 6.83 -4.77
CA ASP A 77 18.43 6.94 -4.79
C ASP A 77 19.02 6.27 -6.05
N LYS A 78 18.60 5.04 -6.38
CA LYS A 78 19.01 4.37 -7.63
C LYS A 78 18.69 5.20 -8.88
N MET A 79 17.55 5.89 -8.91
CA MET A 79 17.20 6.78 -10.03
C MET A 79 18.11 8.01 -10.08
N LYS A 80 18.38 8.63 -8.94
CA LYS A 80 19.28 9.79 -8.82
C LYS A 80 20.71 9.43 -9.23
N GLU A 81 21.24 8.31 -8.76
CA GLU A 81 22.57 7.79 -9.12
C GLU A 81 22.68 7.46 -10.61
N ALA A 82 21.59 7.00 -11.23
CA ALA A 82 21.50 6.79 -12.67
C ALA A 82 21.40 8.11 -13.48
N GLY A 83 21.41 9.28 -12.84
CA GLY A 83 21.31 10.58 -13.50
C GLY A 83 19.90 10.91 -14.00
N PHE A 84 18.86 10.32 -13.42
CA PHE A 84 17.48 10.63 -13.78
C PHE A 84 17.13 12.09 -13.42
N ASP A 85 16.68 12.86 -14.40
CA ASP A 85 16.30 14.26 -14.22
C ASP A 85 14.85 14.39 -13.73
N PHE A 86 14.68 14.44 -12.41
CA PHE A 86 13.37 14.61 -11.77
C PHE A 86 12.69 15.96 -12.10
N SER A 87 13.42 16.99 -12.56
CA SER A 87 12.82 18.29 -12.89
C SER A 87 11.84 18.23 -14.07
N ARG A 88 11.95 17.17 -14.89
CA ARG A 88 11.09 16.91 -16.05
C ARG A 88 9.78 16.22 -15.68
N VAL A 89 9.64 15.68 -14.47
CA VAL A 89 8.46 14.92 -14.05
C VAL A 89 7.27 15.87 -13.87
N LYS A 90 6.21 15.68 -14.66
CA LYS A 90 4.99 16.49 -14.59
C LYS A 90 3.91 15.88 -13.71
N ALA A 91 3.85 14.56 -13.64
CA ALA A 91 2.95 13.84 -12.74
C ALA A 91 3.50 12.46 -12.43
N LEU A 92 2.98 11.88 -11.36
CA LEU A 92 3.20 10.49 -10.98
C LEU A 92 1.88 9.86 -10.56
N SER A 93 1.78 8.56 -10.77
CA SER A 93 0.75 7.71 -10.20
C SER A 93 1.33 6.32 -9.97
N GLY A 94 0.55 5.39 -9.44
CA GLY A 94 1.01 4.02 -9.28
C GLY A 94 -0.07 3.03 -8.89
N SER A 95 0.34 1.77 -8.86
CA SER A 95 -0.40 0.64 -8.30
C SER A 95 0.18 0.24 -6.95
N GLY A 96 -0.67 -0.37 -6.13
CA GLY A 96 -0.24 -1.15 -4.96
C GLY A 96 -0.86 -2.53 -5.02
N GLN A 97 -0.19 -3.52 -4.45
CA GLN A 97 -0.79 -4.84 -4.27
C GLN A 97 -2.12 -4.72 -3.51
N GLN A 98 -3.18 -5.28 -4.09
CA GLN A 98 -4.54 -5.04 -3.62
C GLN A 98 -4.78 -5.62 -2.22
N HIS A 99 -5.80 -5.11 -1.56
CA HIS A 99 -6.32 -5.55 -0.25
C HIS A 99 -5.40 -5.32 0.96
N GLY A 100 -4.08 -5.31 0.76
CA GLY A 100 -3.12 -5.05 1.81
C GLY A 100 -3.34 -3.70 2.45
N SER A 101 -3.12 -3.60 3.77
CA SER A 101 -3.49 -2.43 4.54
C SER A 101 -2.40 -1.97 5.50
N VAL A 102 -2.21 -0.65 5.56
CA VAL A 102 -1.28 0.05 6.46
C VAL A 102 -2.07 0.78 7.53
N PHE A 103 -1.60 0.69 8.77
CA PHE A 103 -2.23 1.27 9.95
C PHE A 103 -1.33 2.35 10.53
N TRP A 104 -1.71 3.61 10.30
CA TRP A 104 -0.97 4.78 10.76
C TRP A 104 -1.30 5.07 12.21
N THR A 105 -0.28 5.24 13.05
CA THR A 105 -0.48 5.58 14.46
C THR A 105 -0.89 7.04 14.63
N ARG A 106 -1.51 7.37 15.78
CA ARG A 106 -1.84 8.75 16.16
C ARG A 106 -0.61 9.67 16.07
N GLY A 107 -0.76 10.80 15.38
CA GLY A 107 0.30 11.78 15.15
C GLY A 107 1.10 11.58 13.87
N ALA A 108 0.93 10.47 13.14
CA ALA A 108 1.65 10.21 11.89
C ALA A 108 1.29 11.22 10.79
N SER A 109 0.09 11.80 10.80
CA SER A 109 -0.24 12.90 9.90
C SER A 109 0.68 14.11 10.08
N GLU A 110 1.15 14.38 11.31
CA GLU A 110 2.05 15.51 11.58
C GLU A 110 3.47 15.17 11.11
N THR A 111 3.92 13.93 11.32
CA THR A 111 5.19 13.46 10.78
C THR A 111 5.27 13.59 9.26
N LEU A 112 4.21 13.17 8.55
CA LEU A 112 4.14 13.27 7.08
C LEU A 112 4.22 14.72 6.56
N LYS A 113 3.63 15.68 7.26
CA LYS A 113 3.65 17.10 6.87
C LYS A 113 5.00 17.77 7.07
N ASN A 114 5.82 17.23 7.97
CA ASN A 114 7.08 17.84 8.40
C ASN A 114 8.30 16.98 8.03
N LEU A 115 8.23 16.22 6.92
CA LEU A 115 9.35 15.44 6.43
C LEU A 115 10.56 16.34 6.11
N GLN A 116 11.74 15.90 6.53
CA GLN A 116 12.98 16.64 6.31
C GLN A 116 13.74 16.05 5.11
N PRO A 117 14.12 16.86 4.11
CA PRO A 117 14.69 16.37 2.85
C PRO A 117 16.12 15.81 2.98
N ASP A 118 16.77 15.99 4.12
CA ASP A 118 18.11 15.49 4.43
C ASP A 118 18.11 14.13 5.15
N GLN A 119 16.94 13.55 5.41
CA GLN A 119 16.76 12.26 6.09
C GLN A 119 15.92 11.31 5.25
N SER A 120 16.16 10.00 5.42
CA SER A 120 15.37 8.97 4.73
C SER A 120 13.95 8.88 5.29
N LEU A 121 13.00 8.49 4.43
CA LEU A 121 11.63 8.24 4.85
C LEU A 121 11.57 7.11 5.88
N GLU A 122 12.41 6.08 5.76
CA GLU A 122 12.50 4.99 6.75
C GLU A 122 12.75 5.52 8.16
N THR A 123 13.70 6.45 8.30
CA THR A 123 14.07 7.04 9.59
C THR A 123 12.96 7.93 10.13
N LEU A 124 12.42 8.81 9.28
CA LEU A 124 11.37 9.75 9.67
C LEU A 124 10.05 9.02 10.04
N LEU A 125 9.74 7.91 9.38
CA LEU A 125 8.47 7.19 9.54
C LEU A 125 8.56 5.96 10.46
N GLN A 126 9.72 5.65 11.07
CA GLN A 126 9.91 4.48 11.93
C GLN A 126 8.85 4.37 13.04
N GLY A 127 8.42 5.50 13.61
CA GLY A 127 7.40 5.59 14.65
C GLY A 127 5.98 5.87 14.16
N SER A 128 5.71 5.84 12.85
CA SER A 128 4.44 6.30 12.26
C SER A 128 3.38 5.21 12.07
N PHE A 129 3.67 3.97 12.47
CA PHE A 129 2.78 2.83 12.23
C PHE A 129 2.39 2.13 13.53
N SER A 130 1.10 1.89 13.72
CA SER A 130 0.58 1.13 14.87
C SER A 130 0.71 -0.39 14.65
N VAL A 131 0.80 -0.82 13.40
CA VAL A 131 0.98 -2.22 12.99
C VAL A 131 2.19 -2.31 12.05
N LEU A 132 3.26 -2.97 12.49
CA LEU A 132 4.48 -3.08 11.68
C LEU A 132 4.39 -4.17 10.60
N ALA A 133 3.67 -5.26 10.90
CA ALA A 133 3.43 -6.37 9.97
C ALA A 133 2.06 -6.20 9.29
N SER A 134 2.07 -5.61 8.10
CA SER A 134 0.85 -5.33 7.33
C SER A 134 0.32 -6.61 6.67
N PRO A 135 -0.96 -6.97 6.80
CA PRO A 135 -1.54 -8.09 6.06
C PRO A 135 -1.50 -7.78 4.56
N VAL A 136 -1.27 -8.81 3.74
CA VAL A 136 -1.21 -8.71 2.28
C VAL A 136 -2.25 -9.60 1.61
N TRP A 137 -2.41 -9.50 0.29
CA TRP A 137 -3.44 -10.23 -0.47
C TRP A 137 -3.41 -11.76 -0.31
N MET A 138 -2.27 -12.32 0.09
CA MET A 138 -2.06 -13.75 0.31
C MET A 138 -2.68 -14.25 1.63
N ASP A 139 -3.06 -13.36 2.54
CA ASP A 139 -3.58 -13.73 3.85
C ASP A 139 -4.96 -14.40 3.75
N SER A 140 -5.10 -15.55 4.42
CA SER A 140 -6.32 -16.38 4.44
C SER A 140 -6.83 -16.66 5.86
N SER A 141 -6.45 -15.83 6.82
CA SER A 141 -6.59 -16.10 8.25
C SER A 141 -7.82 -15.47 8.93
N SER A 142 -8.68 -14.81 8.16
CA SER A 142 -9.81 -14.01 8.67
C SER A 142 -11.19 -14.64 8.42
N ARG A 143 -11.25 -15.98 8.27
CA ARG A 143 -12.49 -16.69 7.95
C ARG A 143 -13.65 -16.35 8.89
N LYS A 144 -13.38 -16.29 10.20
CA LYS A 144 -14.38 -15.93 11.21
C LYS A 144 -14.98 -14.54 10.98
N GLN A 145 -14.15 -13.59 10.53
CA GLN A 145 -14.59 -12.23 10.20
C GLN A 145 -15.41 -12.20 8.91
N CYS A 146 -15.05 -12.99 7.91
CA CYS A 146 -15.84 -13.13 6.69
C CYS A 146 -17.25 -13.63 6.99
N ASP A 147 -17.36 -14.69 7.81
CA ASP A 147 -18.65 -15.28 8.18
C ASP A 147 -19.50 -14.26 8.95
N ALA A 148 -18.92 -13.57 9.93
CA ALA A 148 -19.60 -12.54 10.71
C ALA A 148 -20.04 -11.33 9.86
N LEU A 149 -19.22 -10.88 8.90
CA LEU A 149 -19.58 -9.78 8.00
C LEU A 149 -20.76 -10.15 7.09
N GLN A 150 -20.75 -11.37 6.55
CA GLN A 150 -21.86 -11.84 5.71
C GLN A 150 -23.14 -11.97 6.53
N GLU A 151 -23.08 -12.49 7.76
CA GLU A 151 -24.24 -12.56 8.65
C GLU A 151 -24.80 -11.15 8.92
N ALA A 152 -23.95 -10.20 9.31
CA ALA A 152 -24.33 -8.82 9.58
C ALA A 152 -24.92 -8.10 8.34
N ALA A 153 -24.44 -8.43 7.14
CA ALA A 153 -24.94 -7.86 5.89
C ALA A 153 -26.27 -8.48 5.41
N GLY A 154 -26.80 -9.51 6.08
CA GLY A 154 -27.99 -10.24 5.62
C GLY A 154 -27.70 -11.32 4.56
N GLY A 155 -26.48 -11.84 4.55
CA GLY A 155 -26.02 -12.94 3.71
C GLY A 155 -25.00 -12.54 2.64
N ALA A 156 -24.28 -13.54 2.12
CA ALA A 156 -23.21 -13.36 1.13
C ALA A 156 -23.66 -12.62 -0.15
N LEU A 157 -24.84 -12.95 -0.67
CA LEU A 157 -25.38 -12.29 -1.87
C LEU A 157 -25.73 -10.82 -1.63
N ARG A 158 -26.21 -10.47 -0.43
CA ARG A 158 -26.52 -9.09 -0.07
C ARG A 158 -25.23 -8.27 0.05
N LEU A 159 -24.20 -8.83 0.69
CA LEU A 159 -22.86 -8.22 0.73
C LEU A 159 -22.29 -8.00 -0.67
N ALA A 160 -22.41 -8.99 -1.56
CA ALA A 160 -21.97 -8.87 -2.95
C ALA A 160 -22.75 -7.81 -3.74
N HIS A 161 -24.05 -7.66 -3.49
CA HIS A 161 -24.85 -6.62 -4.12
C HIS A 161 -24.40 -5.20 -3.74
N ILE A 162 -23.95 -5.03 -2.49
CA ILE A 162 -23.47 -3.75 -1.95
C ILE A 162 -22.04 -3.48 -2.44
N THR A 163 -21.14 -4.46 -2.26
CA THR A 163 -19.68 -4.25 -2.36
C THR A 163 -19.05 -4.80 -3.63
N GLY A 164 -19.82 -5.52 -4.46
CA GLY A 164 -19.31 -6.20 -5.65
C GLY A 164 -18.67 -7.56 -5.40
N SER A 165 -18.58 -8.03 -4.14
CA SER A 165 -18.03 -9.34 -3.80
C SER A 165 -18.64 -9.92 -2.53
N THR A 166 -18.69 -11.25 -2.43
CA THR A 166 -18.90 -11.92 -1.13
C THR A 166 -17.70 -11.63 -0.21
N ALA A 167 -17.76 -12.08 1.05
CA ALA A 167 -16.61 -11.89 1.93
C ALA A 167 -15.46 -12.82 1.52
N TYR A 168 -14.26 -12.27 1.41
CA TYR A 168 -13.02 -13.02 1.16
C TYR A 168 -11.99 -12.66 2.23
N GLU A 169 -11.20 -13.65 2.64
CA GLU A 169 -10.31 -13.51 3.80
C GLU A 169 -9.29 -12.38 3.62
N ARG A 170 -8.76 -12.23 2.40
CA ARG A 170 -7.80 -11.17 2.09
C ARG A 170 -8.41 -9.77 2.06
N PHE A 171 -9.73 -9.62 1.88
CA PHE A 171 -10.36 -8.31 1.71
C PHE A 171 -10.24 -7.49 3.00
N THR A 172 -9.94 -6.20 2.81
CA THR A 172 -9.40 -5.35 3.87
C THR A 172 -10.32 -5.20 5.07
N GLY A 173 -11.65 -5.13 4.89
CA GLY A 173 -12.60 -5.07 5.99
C GLY A 173 -12.48 -6.25 6.96
N ASN A 174 -12.26 -7.46 6.44
CA ASN A 174 -12.09 -8.67 7.25
C ASN A 174 -10.76 -8.66 8.01
N GLN A 175 -9.69 -8.14 7.38
CA GLN A 175 -8.38 -7.96 8.03
C GLN A 175 -8.41 -6.89 9.13
N ILE A 176 -9.11 -5.77 8.90
CA ILE A 176 -9.36 -4.74 9.93
C ILE A 176 -10.14 -5.33 11.10
N ALA A 177 -11.21 -6.10 10.83
CA ALA A 177 -11.99 -6.74 11.88
C ALA A 177 -11.16 -7.75 12.69
N LYS A 178 -10.27 -8.51 12.03
CA LYS A 178 -9.33 -9.43 12.70
C LYS A 178 -8.39 -8.65 13.62
N LEU A 179 -7.77 -7.58 13.12
CA LEU A 179 -6.88 -6.72 13.91
C LEU A 179 -7.59 -6.16 15.15
N ARG A 180 -8.79 -5.60 14.98
CA ARG A 180 -9.58 -5.06 16.09
C ARG A 180 -9.88 -6.11 17.17
N ALA A 181 -10.13 -7.35 16.77
CA ALA A 181 -10.45 -8.43 17.69
C ALA A 181 -9.22 -9.01 18.41
N THR A 182 -8.09 -9.17 17.71
CA THR A 182 -6.91 -9.88 18.25
C THR A 182 -5.84 -8.95 18.81
N ARG A 183 -5.75 -7.71 18.31
CA ARG A 183 -4.76 -6.70 18.70
C ARG A 183 -5.45 -5.34 18.93
N PRO A 184 -6.38 -5.24 19.89
CA PRO A 184 -7.19 -4.05 20.10
C PRO A 184 -6.37 -2.80 20.46
N GLU A 185 -5.24 -2.95 21.15
CA GLU A 185 -4.37 -1.83 21.51
C GLU A 185 -3.72 -1.16 20.28
N GLU A 186 -3.23 -1.96 19.33
CA GLU A 186 -2.69 -1.46 18.05
C GLU A 186 -3.80 -0.77 17.24
N PHE A 187 -4.98 -1.37 17.19
CA PHE A 187 -6.13 -0.76 16.52
C PHE A 187 -6.53 0.58 17.15
N GLN A 188 -6.58 0.68 18.48
CA GLN A 188 -6.94 1.93 19.18
C GLN A 188 -5.92 3.06 18.97
N LYS A 189 -4.64 2.72 18.79
CA LYS A 189 -3.58 3.68 18.44
C LYS A 189 -3.65 4.15 16.98
N THR A 190 -4.44 3.49 16.14
CA THR A 190 -4.54 3.81 14.71
C THR A 190 -5.40 5.06 14.50
N GLU A 191 -4.89 6.05 13.76
CA GLU A 191 -5.66 7.23 13.35
C GLU A 191 -6.15 7.17 11.90
N ARG A 192 -5.44 6.41 11.05
CA ARG A 192 -5.77 6.24 9.63
C ARG A 192 -5.43 4.84 9.16
N ILE A 193 -6.28 4.28 8.30
CA ILE A 193 -6.02 3.02 7.59
C ILE A 193 -5.97 3.32 6.10
N SER A 194 -4.92 2.83 5.44
CA SER A 194 -4.69 2.98 4.00
C SER A 194 -4.62 1.61 3.33
N LEU A 195 -5.07 1.50 2.08
CA LEU A 195 -4.60 0.43 1.18
C LEU A 195 -3.16 0.70 0.76
N VAL A 196 -2.41 -0.32 0.32
CA VAL A 196 -1.02 -0.15 -0.17
C VAL A 196 -0.91 0.94 -1.24
N SER A 197 -1.89 1.02 -2.14
CA SER A 197 -2.03 2.07 -3.16
C SER A 197 -2.09 3.48 -2.54
N SER A 198 -3.06 3.73 -1.67
CA SER A 198 -3.24 5.03 -0.98
C SER A 198 -2.12 5.33 0.02
N PHE A 199 -1.47 4.31 0.58
CA PHE A 199 -0.28 4.46 1.42
C PHE A 199 0.88 5.00 0.59
N ALA A 200 1.18 4.38 -0.56
CA ALA A 200 2.22 4.85 -1.46
C ALA A 200 1.96 6.28 -1.94
N ALA A 201 0.72 6.59 -2.33
CA ALA A 201 0.33 7.96 -2.69
C ALA A 201 0.55 8.95 -1.53
N SER A 202 0.33 8.52 -0.28
CA SER A 202 0.54 9.37 0.90
C SER A 202 2.02 9.73 1.12
N LEU A 203 2.94 8.82 0.79
CA LEU A 203 4.39 9.06 0.87
C LEU A 203 4.81 10.19 -0.08
N PHE A 204 4.30 10.20 -1.32
CA PHE A 204 4.60 11.26 -2.29
C PHE A 204 3.92 12.59 -1.96
N LEU A 205 2.77 12.56 -1.29
CA LEU A 205 2.05 13.78 -0.90
C LEU A 205 2.64 14.47 0.34
N GLY A 206 3.37 13.76 1.21
CA GLY A 206 3.65 14.25 2.56
C GLY A 206 2.36 14.41 3.39
N GLY A 207 1.37 13.56 3.16
CA GLY A 207 0.06 13.63 3.81
C GLY A 207 -0.87 12.51 3.34
N TYR A 208 -1.99 12.30 4.02
CA TYR A 208 -2.87 11.16 3.69
C TYR A 208 -3.61 11.34 2.37
N ALA A 209 -3.34 10.43 1.44
CA ALA A 209 -4.15 10.25 0.25
C ALA A 209 -5.53 9.63 0.60
N ALA A 210 -6.51 9.90 -0.26
CA ALA A 210 -7.76 9.17 -0.28
C ALA A 210 -7.57 7.77 -0.88
N ILE A 211 -8.46 6.84 -0.52
CA ILE A 211 -8.60 5.57 -1.21
C ILE A 211 -9.45 5.82 -2.46
N ASP A 212 -9.00 5.37 -3.63
CA ASP A 212 -9.77 5.50 -4.86
C ASP A 212 -10.91 4.47 -4.93
N TYR A 213 -11.88 4.70 -5.81
CA TYR A 213 -13.05 3.82 -5.90
C TYR A 213 -12.70 2.41 -6.38
N SER A 214 -11.70 2.26 -7.25
CA SER A 214 -11.32 0.96 -7.81
C SER A 214 -10.71 0.08 -6.73
N ASP A 215 -9.64 0.52 -6.06
CA ASP A 215 -8.99 -0.32 -5.05
C ASP A 215 -9.84 -0.40 -3.77
N GLY A 216 -10.60 0.65 -3.45
CA GLY A 216 -11.58 0.66 -2.37
C GLY A 216 -12.70 -0.38 -2.51
N SER A 217 -12.98 -0.84 -3.74
CA SER A 217 -13.92 -1.94 -3.99
C SER A 217 -13.39 -3.29 -3.49
N GLY A 218 -12.07 -3.45 -3.33
CA GLY A 218 -11.41 -4.65 -2.82
C GLY A 218 -11.47 -4.84 -1.30
N MET A 219 -12.39 -4.15 -0.61
CA MET A 219 -12.39 -4.06 0.86
C MET A 219 -13.58 -4.75 1.55
N ASN A 220 -14.65 -5.08 0.82
CA ASN A 220 -15.98 -5.40 1.39
C ASN A 220 -16.56 -4.26 2.27
N LEU A 221 -16.22 -3.00 1.99
CA LEU A 221 -16.68 -1.82 2.74
C LEU A 221 -17.35 -0.76 1.86
N LEU A 222 -16.87 -0.57 0.62
CA LEU A 222 -17.40 0.43 -0.30
C LEU A 222 -18.73 -0.07 -0.91
N ASP A 223 -19.78 0.73 -0.85
CA ASP A 223 -20.94 0.54 -1.72
C ASP A 223 -20.56 1.02 -3.12
N ILE A 224 -20.43 0.08 -4.06
CA ILE A 224 -19.93 0.37 -5.41
C ILE A 224 -20.91 1.17 -6.28
N ARG A 225 -22.19 1.24 -5.87
CA ARG A 225 -23.22 2.02 -6.59
C ARG A 225 -23.23 3.46 -6.12
N SER A 226 -23.25 3.67 -4.80
CA SER A 226 -23.29 5.01 -4.22
C SER A 226 -21.91 5.67 -4.12
N ARG A 227 -20.83 4.87 -4.21
CA ARG A 227 -19.44 5.30 -4.02
C ARG A 227 -19.18 5.90 -2.63
N ASN A 228 -19.95 5.47 -1.64
CA ASN A 228 -19.78 5.78 -0.22
C ASN A 228 -19.52 4.50 0.57
N TRP A 229 -18.92 4.62 1.75
CA TRP A 229 -18.76 3.49 2.66
C TRP A 229 -20.13 3.02 3.17
N SER A 230 -20.39 1.70 3.11
CA SER A 230 -21.59 1.10 3.70
C SER A 230 -21.53 1.24 5.22
N GLN A 231 -22.58 1.81 5.81
CA GLN A 231 -22.74 1.94 7.27
C GLN A 231 -23.20 0.62 7.91
#